data_AF-A0A928INS9-F1
#
_entry.id   AF-A0A928INS9-F1
#
_cell.length_a   1.000
_cell.length_b   1.000
_cell.length_c   1.000
_cell.angle_alpha   90.00
_cell.angle_beta   90.00
_cell.angle_gamma   90.00
#
_symmetry.space_group_name_H-M   'P 1'
#
loop_
_entity.id
_entity.type
_entity.pdbx_description
1 polymer ?
#
loop_
_entity_poly.entity_id
_entity_poly.type
_entity_poly.pdbx_seq_one_letter_code
_entity_poly.pdbx_strand_id
1 'polypeptide(L)'
;MGFLDKLKKKKDPNSKEFRREMALAINGRHIRYVTEKRDNVEEVIGREGHLNIKDDEMLVFASSDVVFRAKIDDLQMWELLSKDGVVFTGKDLEHGGIERTVIAFYVYYR
;
A
#
# COMPACT_ATOMS: atom_id res chain seq x y z
N MET A 1 13.64 33.14 18.55
CA MET A 1 12.87 31.89 18.73
C MET A 1 12.62 31.31 17.35
N GLY A 2 13.10 30.08 17.13
CA GLY A 2 13.41 29.53 15.80
C GLY A 2 12.19 29.27 14.91
N PHE A 3 12.22 29.84 13.71
CA PHE A 3 11.30 29.56 12.60
C PHE A 3 11.74 28.34 11.75
N LEU A 4 12.76 27.60 12.18
CA LEU A 4 13.39 26.52 11.40
C LEU A 4 13.15 25.10 11.95
N ASP A 5 12.45 24.94 13.08
CA ASP A 5 12.23 23.62 13.71
C ASP A 5 11.05 22.82 13.10
N LYS A 6 10.25 23.42 12.21
CA LYS A 6 9.07 22.76 11.63
C LYS A 6 9.37 21.82 10.45
N LEU A 7 10.61 21.81 9.95
CA LEU A 7 11.03 21.07 8.75
C LEU A 7 11.72 19.72 9.03
N LYS A 8 11.79 19.27 10.28
CA LYS A 8 12.51 18.04 10.65
C LYS A 8 11.77 17.16 11.66
N LYS A 9 10.45 17.22 11.72
CA LYS A 9 9.70 16.16 12.41
C LYS A 9 9.88 14.90 11.56
N LYS A 10 10.75 13.97 11.99
CA LYS A 10 10.81 12.61 11.43
C LYS A 10 9.37 12.10 11.48
N LYS A 11 8.72 11.96 10.32
CA LYS A 11 7.35 11.45 10.27
C LYS A 11 7.41 10.03 10.82
N ASP A 12 6.77 9.81 11.97
CA ASP A 12 6.71 8.50 12.58
C ASP A 12 5.92 7.59 11.63
N PRO A 13 6.53 6.53 11.07
CA PRO A 13 5.85 5.65 10.13
C PRO A 13 4.66 4.91 10.76
N ASN A 14 4.57 4.87 12.08
CA ASN A 14 3.44 4.30 12.81
C ASN A 14 2.32 5.30 13.09
N SER A 15 2.52 6.59 12.79
CA SER A 15 1.47 7.60 12.99
C SER A 15 0.37 7.46 11.94
N LYS A 16 -0.88 7.68 12.36
CA LYS A 16 -2.05 7.70 11.46
C LYS A 16 -1.90 8.75 10.35
N GLU A 17 -1.33 9.91 10.69
CA GLU A 17 -1.06 10.98 9.72
C GLU A 17 -0.14 10.50 8.60
N PHE A 18 0.98 9.85 8.94
CA PHE A 18 1.91 9.32 7.94
C PHE A 18 1.25 8.25 7.05
N ARG A 19 0.48 7.33 7.65
CA ARG A 19 -0.23 6.27 6.89
C ARG A 19 -1.21 6.86 5.88
N ARG A 20 -1.97 7.89 6.29
CA ARG A 20 -2.90 8.60 5.42
C ARG A 20 -2.20 9.37 4.31
N GLU A 21 -1.12 10.09 4.62
CA GLU A 21 -0.31 10.79 3.61
C GLU A 21 0.28 9.81 2.59
N MET A 22 0.77 8.65 3.06
CA MET A 22 1.31 7.60 2.20
C MET A 22 0.24 7.01 1.28
N ALA A 23 -0.95 6.69 1.83
CA ALA A 23 -2.08 6.21 1.02
C ALA A 23 -2.44 7.22 -0.07
N LEU A 24 -2.53 8.51 0.27
CA LEU A 24 -2.83 9.57 -0.70
C LEU A 24 -1.77 9.68 -1.80
N ALA A 25 -0.49 9.47 -1.47
CA ALA A 25 0.61 9.56 -2.43
C ALA A 25 0.61 8.44 -3.48
N ILE A 26 0.00 7.28 -3.17
CA ILE A 26 -0.07 6.11 -4.05
C ILE A 26 -1.47 5.89 -4.64
N ASN A 27 -2.48 6.61 -4.16
CA ASN A 27 -3.85 6.53 -4.66
C ASN A 27 -3.91 6.86 -6.16
N GLY A 28 -4.66 6.05 -6.91
CA GLY A 28 -4.79 6.15 -8.36
C GLY A 28 -3.61 5.60 -9.16
N ARG A 29 -2.55 5.08 -8.52
CA ARG A 29 -1.44 4.46 -9.28
C ARG A 29 -1.88 3.16 -9.94
N HIS A 30 -1.51 3.01 -11.21
CA HIS A 30 -1.70 1.78 -11.96
C HIS A 30 -0.69 0.72 -11.53
N ILE A 31 -1.17 -0.51 -11.38
CA ILE A 31 -0.35 -1.67 -11.00
C ILE A 31 -0.29 -2.68 -12.14
N ARG A 32 0.91 -3.24 -12.34
CA ARG A 32 1.19 -4.28 -13.32
C ARG A 32 0.80 -5.65 -12.78
N TYR A 33 1.21 -5.96 -11.56
CA TYR A 33 0.84 -7.18 -10.85
C TYR A 33 1.02 -7.01 -9.34
N VAL A 34 0.38 -7.91 -8.58
CA VAL A 34 0.45 -7.98 -7.13
C VAL A 34 0.99 -9.34 -6.75
N THR A 35 1.95 -9.38 -5.84
CA THR A 35 2.48 -10.61 -5.27
C THR A 35 2.15 -10.71 -3.79
N GLU A 36 2.10 -11.94 -3.31
CA GLU A 36 2.02 -12.26 -1.89
C GLU A 36 3.02 -13.37 -1.57
N LYS A 37 3.67 -13.26 -0.41
CA LYS A 37 4.55 -14.31 0.08
C LYS A 37 3.74 -15.29 0.94
N ARG A 38 3.56 -16.52 0.45
CA ARG A 38 2.94 -17.64 1.18
C ARG A 38 3.93 -18.79 1.26
N ASP A 39 4.16 -19.34 2.45
CA ASP A 39 5.03 -20.51 2.66
C ASP A 39 6.43 -20.40 2.02
N ASN A 40 7.04 -19.21 2.08
CA ASN A 40 8.32 -18.87 1.43
C ASN A 40 8.33 -18.86 -0.11
N VAL A 41 7.18 -18.99 -0.75
CA VAL A 41 7.01 -18.80 -2.19
C VAL A 41 6.34 -17.45 -2.44
N GLU A 42 6.86 -16.72 -3.43
CA GLU A 42 6.22 -15.49 -3.91
C GLU A 42 5.28 -15.84 -5.06
N GLU A 43 3.99 -15.60 -4.87
CA GLU A 43 2.95 -15.93 -5.84
C GLU A 43 2.28 -14.67 -6.36
N VAL A 44 1.99 -14.63 -7.67
CA VAL A 44 1.23 -13.55 -8.28
C VAL A 44 -0.26 -13.78 -8.00
N ILE A 45 -0.86 -12.92 -7.17
CA ILE A 45 -2.27 -13.02 -6.78
C ILE A 45 -3.19 -12.16 -7.65
N GLY A 46 -2.63 -11.23 -8.43
CA GLY A 46 -3.39 -10.37 -9.33
C GLY A 46 -2.52 -9.71 -10.38
N ARG A 47 -3.11 -9.39 -11.54
CA ARG A 47 -2.45 -8.70 -12.66
C ARG A 47 -3.34 -7.57 -13.13
N GLU A 48 -2.72 -6.50 -13.62
CA GLU A 48 -3.38 -5.33 -14.22
C GLU A 48 -4.48 -4.71 -13.35
N GLY A 49 -4.19 -3.54 -12.81
CA GLY A 49 -5.13 -2.92 -11.88
C GLY A 49 -4.71 -1.55 -11.44
N HIS A 50 -5.25 -1.14 -10.30
CA HIS A 50 -4.96 0.16 -9.73
C HIS A 50 -5.17 0.16 -8.21
N LEU A 51 -4.49 1.11 -7.58
CA LEU A 51 -4.61 1.41 -6.17
C LEU A 51 -5.71 2.46 -5.97
N ASN A 52 -6.65 2.22 -5.05
CA ASN A 52 -7.71 3.17 -4.75
C ASN A 52 -7.90 3.35 -3.25
N ILE A 53 -8.27 4.57 -2.86
CA ILE A 53 -8.86 4.85 -1.56
C ILE A 53 -10.37 4.91 -1.72
N LYS A 54 -11.09 4.21 -0.86
CA LYS A 54 -12.54 4.34 -0.70
C LYS A 54 -12.84 4.54 0.78
N ASP A 55 -13.50 5.64 1.10
CA ASP A 55 -13.74 6.07 2.49
C ASP A 55 -12.42 6.18 3.28
N ASP A 56 -12.19 5.28 4.24
CA ASP A 56 -10.98 5.18 5.07
C ASP A 56 -10.17 3.90 4.80
N GLU A 57 -10.43 3.25 3.67
CA GLU A 57 -9.84 1.97 3.28
C GLU A 57 -8.98 2.08 2.03
N MET A 58 -7.86 1.36 2.06
CA MET A 58 -7.00 1.16 0.90
C MET A 58 -7.42 -0.13 0.20
N LEU A 59 -7.71 -0.01 -1.09
CA LEU A 59 -8.08 -1.13 -1.97
C LEU A 59 -6.98 -1.34 -3.00
N VAL A 60 -6.53 -2.59 -3.10
CA VAL A 60 -5.69 -3.07 -4.19
C VAL A 60 -6.60 -3.84 -5.13
N PHE A 61 -6.95 -3.22 -6.27
CA PHE A 61 -7.79 -3.84 -7.28
C PHE A 61 -6.92 -4.40 -8.40
N ALA A 62 -7.04 -5.69 -8.72
CA ALA A 62 -6.29 -6.37 -9.77
C ALA A 62 -7.10 -7.54 -10.32
N SER A 63 -6.90 -7.90 -11.60
CA SER A 63 -7.61 -9.01 -12.24
C SER A 63 -9.14 -8.92 -12.16
N SER A 64 -9.69 -7.69 -12.18
CA SER A 64 -11.11 -7.41 -11.97
C SER A 64 -11.67 -7.74 -10.57
N ASP A 65 -10.81 -7.93 -9.58
CA ASP A 65 -11.18 -8.25 -8.19
C ASP A 65 -10.42 -7.38 -7.18
N VAL A 66 -10.93 -7.28 -5.95
CA VAL A 66 -10.24 -6.65 -4.83
C VAL A 66 -9.34 -7.70 -4.18
N VAL A 67 -8.04 -7.67 -4.50
CA VAL A 67 -7.09 -8.69 -4.03
C VAL A 67 -6.61 -8.44 -2.60
N PHE A 68 -6.75 -7.20 -2.11
CA PHE A 68 -6.43 -6.81 -0.74
C PHE A 68 -7.20 -5.52 -0.36
N ARG A 69 -7.75 -5.49 0.84
CA ARG A 69 -8.45 -4.32 1.40
C ARG A 69 -8.14 -4.12 2.86
N ALA A 70 -7.71 -2.93 3.28
CA ALA A 70 -7.40 -2.68 4.69
C ALA A 70 -7.70 -1.24 5.13
N LYS A 71 -7.96 -1.05 6.42
CA LYS A 71 -8.09 0.29 7.03
C LYS A 71 -6.77 1.03 6.95
N ILE A 72 -6.76 2.23 6.36
CA ILE A 72 -5.55 3.05 6.19
C ILE A 72 -4.89 3.34 7.54
N ASP A 73 -5.69 3.59 8.58
CA ASP A 73 -5.20 3.89 9.92
C ASP A 73 -4.42 2.75 10.56
N ASP A 74 -4.64 1.50 10.15
CA ASP A 74 -4.02 0.29 10.70
C ASP A 74 -3.04 -0.39 9.72
N LEU A 75 -2.92 0.16 8.51
CA LEU A 75 -2.13 -0.39 7.41
C LEU A 75 -0.71 0.17 7.42
N GLN A 76 0.28 -0.71 7.39
CA GLN A 76 1.66 -0.29 7.14
C GLN A 76 1.94 -0.30 5.64
N MET A 77 2.54 0.78 5.15
CA MET A 77 2.84 1.00 3.74
C MET A 77 4.21 1.62 3.57
N TRP A 78 4.98 1.11 2.61
CA TRP A 78 6.23 1.73 2.18
C TRP A 78 6.51 1.41 0.71
N GLU A 79 7.07 2.39 -0.01
CA GLU A 79 7.54 2.16 -1.38
C GLU A 79 8.83 1.33 -1.37
N LEU A 80 8.98 0.48 -2.39
CA LEU A 80 10.23 -0.23 -2.64
C LEU A 80 11.36 0.78 -2.91
N LEU A 81 12.60 0.41 -2.59
CA LEU A 81 13.77 1.28 -2.85
C LEU A 81 13.93 1.63 -4.34
N SER A 82 13.52 0.70 -5.22
CA SER A 82 13.45 0.85 -6.67
C SER A 82 12.32 1.78 -7.15
N LYS A 83 11.39 2.17 -6.26
CA LYS A 83 10.20 2.99 -6.56
C LYS A 83 9.25 2.40 -7.61
N ASP A 84 9.39 1.13 -7.92
CA ASP A 84 8.57 0.39 -8.87
C ASP A 84 7.40 -0.33 -8.21
N GLY A 85 7.21 -0.17 -6.91
CA GLY A 85 6.10 -0.77 -6.19
C GLY A 85 5.97 -0.29 -4.76
N VAL A 86 4.95 -0.82 -4.08
CA VAL A 86 4.62 -0.53 -2.70
C VAL A 86 4.26 -1.81 -1.97
N VAL A 87 4.73 -1.92 -0.74
CA VAL A 87 4.43 -3.04 0.16
C VAL A 87 3.30 -2.61 1.08
N PHE A 88 2.35 -3.52 1.28
CA PHE A 88 1.22 -3.37 2.20
C PHE A 88 1.27 -4.49 3.23
N THR A 89 1.24 -4.14 4.51
CA THR A 89 1.11 -5.12 5.60
C THR A 89 -0.01 -4.70 6.53
N GLY A 90 -1.03 -5.55 6.65
CA GLY A 90 -2.18 -5.28 7.52
C GLY A 90 -3.24 -6.37 7.43
N LYS A 91 -4.32 -6.18 8.19
CA LYS A 91 -5.48 -7.08 8.19
C LYS A 91 -6.29 -6.88 6.92
N ASP A 92 -6.43 -7.94 6.14
CA ASP A 92 -7.19 -7.93 4.91
C ASP A 92 -8.67 -8.17 5.17
N LEU A 93 -9.48 -7.12 5.04
CA LEU A 93 -10.91 -7.12 5.26
C LEU A 93 -11.69 -7.86 4.17
N GLU A 94 -11.10 -8.05 2.99
CA GLU A 94 -11.79 -8.75 1.89
C GLU A 94 -11.74 -10.28 2.09
N HIS A 95 -10.61 -10.82 2.56
CA HIS A 95 -10.39 -12.27 2.69
C HIS A 95 -10.40 -12.75 4.15
N GLY A 96 -11.35 -12.26 4.97
CA GLY A 96 -11.62 -12.81 6.30
C GLY A 96 -10.81 -12.21 7.46
N GLY A 97 -10.17 -11.06 7.26
CA GLY A 97 -9.52 -10.27 8.34
C GLY A 97 -8.13 -10.75 8.75
N ILE A 98 -7.52 -11.65 7.98
CA ILE A 98 -6.20 -12.22 8.28
C ILE A 98 -5.11 -11.18 7.97
N GLU A 99 -4.06 -11.14 8.78
CA GLU A 99 -2.90 -10.30 8.51
C GLU A 99 -2.13 -10.85 7.29
N ARG A 100 -2.04 -10.03 6.24
CA ARG A 100 -1.39 -10.38 4.97
C ARG A 100 -0.34 -9.33 4.64
N THR A 101 0.68 -9.75 3.89
CA THR A 101 1.68 -8.85 3.31
C THR A 101 1.68 -9.02 1.81
N VAL A 102 1.25 -7.99 1.09
CA VAL A 102 1.16 -7.99 -0.37
C VAL A 102 2.04 -6.87 -0.95
N ILE A 103 2.60 -7.11 -2.12
CA ILE A 103 3.46 -6.16 -2.83
C ILE A 103 2.79 -5.84 -4.16
N ALA A 104 2.45 -4.57 -4.39
CA ALA A 104 1.90 -4.10 -5.65
C ALA A 104 3.00 -3.43 -6.48
N PHE A 105 3.28 -3.98 -7.66
CA PHE A 105 4.24 -3.43 -8.60
C PHE A 105 3.54 -2.50 -9.58
N TYR A 106 4.08 -1.30 -9.78
CA TYR A 106 3.54 -0.27 -10.67
C TYR A 106 3.76 -0.60 -12.15
N VAL A 107 2.93 -0.02 -13.01
CA VAL A 107 3.20 0.01 -14.45
C VAL A 107 4.32 1.00 -14.74
N TYR A 108 5.37 0.54 -15.42
CA TYR A 108 6.48 1.39 -15.87
C TYR A 108 6.14 1.98 -17.24
N TYR A 109 5.85 3.29 -17.29
CA TYR A 109 5.74 4.02 -18.55
C TYR A 109 7.16 4.37 -19.02
N ARG A 110 7.59 3.80 -20.15
CA ARG A 110 8.88 4.05 -20.78
C ARG A 110 8.76 5.10 -21.88
#